data_AF-A0AA51SXG7-F1
#
_entry.id   AF-A0AA51SXG7-F1
#
_cell.length_a   1.000
_cell.length_b   1.000
_cell.length_c   1.000
_cell.angle_alpha   90.00
_cell.angle_beta   90.00
_cell.angle_gamma   90.00
#
_symmetry.space_group_name_H-M   'P 1'
#
loop_
_entity.id
_entity.type
_entity.pdbx_description
1 polymer ?
#
loop_
_entity_poly.entity_id
_entity_poly.type
_entity_poly.pdbx_seq_one_letter_code
_entity_poly.pdbx_strand_id
1 'polypeptide(L)' 'MYNCEEIKSLNIKYMDNTERQLTPDEIKSICNMANDNDISIEMLLKRIEPKPVRYVEINVPPYTPAIKDGKLTKPMPPY' A
#
# COMPACT_ATOMS: atom_id res chain seq x y z
N MET A 1 17.09 1.75 -1.35
CA MET A 1 16.58 0.37 -1.28
C MET A 1 15.60 0.26 -0.11
N TYR A 2 14.48 -0.43 -0.33
CA TYR A 2 13.43 -0.63 0.67
C TYR A 2 13.80 -1.77 1.61
N ASN A 3 13.52 -1.61 2.92
CA ASN A 3 13.60 -2.72 3.86
C ASN A 3 12.34 -3.59 3.72
N CYS A 4 12.46 -4.71 2.99
CA CYS A 4 11.31 -5.55 2.67
C CYS A 4 10.63 -6.19 3.88
N GLU A 5 11.33 -6.28 5.01
CA GLU A 5 10.77 -6.78 6.26
C GLU A 5 9.89 -5.75 6.98
N GLU A 6 10.03 -4.47 6.66
CA GLU A 6 9.22 -3.40 7.24
C GLU A 6 7.87 -3.24 6.53
N ILE A 7 7.69 -3.84 5.35
CA ILE A 7 6.45 -3.76 4.58
C ILE A 7 5.47 -4.84 5.06
N LYS A 8 4.50 -4.43 5.88
CA LYS A 8 3.47 -5.30 6.47
C LYS A 8 2.19 -5.35 5.63
N SER A 9 1.88 -4.27 4.92
CA SER A 9 0.69 -4.18 4.06
C SER A 9 1.00 -3.42 2.79
N LEU A 10 0.40 -3.88 1.69
CA LEU A 10 0.48 -3.21 0.40
C LEU A 10 -0.87 -3.35 -0.31
N ASN A 11 -1.49 -2.21 -0.60
CA ASN A 11 -2.75 -2.13 -1.33
C ASN A 11 -2.52 -1.44 -2.67
N ILE A 12 -3.04 -2.03 -3.75
CA ILE A 12 -2.91 -1.52 -5.10
C ILE A 12 -4.27 -0.96 -5.49
N LYS A 13 -4.33 0.32 -5.85
CA LYS A 13 -5.53 0.97 -6.38
C LYS A 13 -5.38 1.14 -7.88
N TYR A 14 -6.32 0.58 -8.63
CA TYR A 14 -6.33 0.66 -10.09
C TYR A 14 -7.16 1.86 -10.58
N MET A 15 -7.01 2.21 -11.86
CA MET A 15 -7.76 3.32 -12.48
C MET A 15 -9.27 3.06 -12.58
N ASP A 16 -9.71 1.81 -12.56
CA ASP A 16 -11.11 1.40 -12.58
C ASP A 16 -11.78 1.44 -11.18
N ASN A 17 -11.10 2.04 -10.19
CA ASN A 17 -11.49 2.09 -8.77
C ASN A 17 -11.55 0.72 -8.08
N THR A 18 -11.06 -0.36 -8.70
CA THR A 18 -10.86 -1.63 -8.00
C THR A 18 -9.59 -1.56 -7.15
N GLU A 19 -9.54 -2.40 -6.11
CA GLU A 19 -8.36 -2.53 -5.26
C GLU A 19 -7.95 -3.99 -5.10
N ARG A 20 -6.65 -4.21 -4.92
CA ARG A 20 -6.08 -5.52 -4.61
C ARG A 20 -5.07 -5.36 -3.48
N GLN A 21 -5.33 -6.07 -2.40
CA GLN A 21 -4.36 -6.22 -1.32
C GLN A 21 -3.42 -7.39 -1.66
N LEU A 22 -2.12 -7.14 -1.61
CA LEU A 22 -1.13 -8.19 -1.77
C LEU A 22 -0.96 -8.98 -0.47
N THR A 23 -0.73 -10.27 -0.62
CA THR A 23 -0.36 -11.15 0.49
C THR A 23 1.08 -10.87 0.96
N PRO A 24 1.45 -11.24 2.20
CA PRO A 24 2.81 -11.02 2.71
C PRO A 24 3.92 -11.62 1.82
N ASP A 25 3.65 -12.77 1.20
CA ASP A 25 4.59 -13.43 0.28
C ASP A 25 4.77 -12.64 -1.02
N GLU A 26 3.68 -12.12 -1.59
CA GLU A 26 3.73 -11.24 -2.76
C GLU A 26 4.48 -9.94 -2.43
N ILE A 27 4.23 -9.34 -1.27
CA ILE A 27 4.91 -8.11 -0.82
C ILE A 27 6.42 -8.32 -0.78
N LYS A 28 6.89 -9.42 -0.18
CA LYS A 28 8.32 -9.75 -0.14
C LYS A 28 8.89 -9.91 -1.53
N SER A 29 8.19 -10.63 -2.41
CA SER A 29 8.62 -10.86 -3.78
C SER A 29 8.74 -9.56 -4.58
N ILE A 30 7.72 -8.70 -4.52
CA ILE A 30 7.69 -7.38 -5.16
C ILE A 30 8.79 -6.48 -4.63
N CYS A 31 8.99 -6.45 -3.31
CA CYS A 31 10.02 -5.60 -2.72
C CYS A 31 11.44 -6.06 -3.10
N ASN A 32 11.70 -7.37 -3.10
CA ASN A 32 12.99 -7.91 -3.55
C ASN A 32 13.21 -7.61 -5.04
N MET A 33 12.20 -7.82 -5.90
CA MET A 33 12.30 -7.46 -7.32
C MET A 33 12.53 -5.96 -7.52
N ALA A 34 11.89 -5.10 -6.74
CA ALA A 34 12.07 -3.66 -6.81
C ALA A 34 13.50 -3.26 -6.43
N ASN A 35 14.05 -3.87 -5.36
CA ASN A 35 15.43 -3.67 -4.94
C ASN A 35 16.45 -4.21 -5.96
N ASP A 36 16.21 -5.40 -6.53
CA ASP A 36 17.08 -6.02 -7.53
C ASP A 36 17.16 -5.20 -8.83
N ASN A 37 16.05 -4.55 -9.19
CA ASN A 37 15.95 -3.71 -10.38
C ASN A 37 16.26 -2.22 -10.10
N ASP A 38 16.59 -1.86 -8.87
CA ASP A 38 16.78 -0.48 -8.39
C ASP A 38 15.64 0.48 -8.81
N ILE A 39 14.39 0.00 -8.70
CA ILE A 39 13.17 0.77 -8.99
C ILE A 39 12.25 0.84 -7.78
N SER A 40 11.31 1.78 -7.79
CA SER A 40 10.28 1.85 -6.75
C SER A 40 9.25 0.73 -6.91
N ILE A 41 8.71 0.27 -5.79
CA ILE A 41 7.63 -0.73 -5.74
C ILE A 41 6.43 -0.30 -6.59
N GLU A 42 6.07 0.98 -6.56
CA GLU A 42 5.01 1.52 -7.40
C GLU A 42 5.32 1.39 -8.90
N MET A 43 6.56 1.69 -9.30
CA MET A 43 6.98 1.59 -10.70
C MET A 43 7.04 0.14 -11.17
N LEU A 44 7.49 -0.78 -10.32
CA LEU A 44 7.46 -2.21 -10.61
C LEU A 44 6.01 -2.69 -10.79
N LEU A 45 5.12 -2.35 -9.86
CA LEU A 45 3.70 -2.72 -9.91
C LEU A 45 3.01 -2.17 -11.16
N LYS A 46 3.32 -0.93 -11.55
CA LYS A 46 2.84 -0.34 -12.82
C LYS A 46 3.30 -1.10 -14.07
N ARG A 47 4.39 -1.88 -14.00
CA ARG A 47 4.92 -2.67 -15.13
C ARG A 47 4.38 -4.10 -15.19
N ILE A 48 4.19 -4.74 -14.03
CA ILE A 48 3.81 -6.16 -13.96
C ILE A 48 2.30 -6.39 -13.85
N GLU A 49 1.56 -5.43 -13.32
CA GLU A 49 0.13 -5.60 -13.11
C GLU A 49 -0.63 -5.55 -14.45
N PRO A 50 -1.64 -6.40 -14.65
CA PRO A 50 -2.41 -6.45 -15.89
C PRO A 50 -3.30 -5.21 -16.08
N LYS A 51 -3.54 -4.47 -15.01
CA LYS A 51 -4.39 -3.27 -14.98
C LYS A 51 -3.54 -2.02 -14.72
N PRO A 52 -3.93 -0.86 -15.28
CA PRO A 52 -3.26 0.40 -14.98
C PRO A 52 -3.42 0.76 -13.50
N VAL A 53 -2.30 0.80 -12.79
CA VAL A 53 -2.22 1.18 -11.37
C VAL A 53 -2.30 2.69 -11.25
N ARG A 54 -3.23 3.16 -10.41
CA ARG A 54 -3.40 4.59 -10.08
C ARG A 54 -2.41 5.02 -9.02
N TYR A 55 -2.39 4.32 -7.89
CA TYR A 55 -1.44 4.53 -6.81
C TYR A 55 -1.31 3.25 -5.97
N VAL A 56 -0.23 3.18 -5.20
CA VAL A 56 0.06 2.07 -4.30
C VAL A 56 0.16 2.63 -2.88
N GLU A 57 -0.50 1.97 -1.94
CA GLU A 57 -0.44 2.32 -0.54
C GLU A 57 0.41 1.27 0.20
N ILE A 58 1.44 1.73 0.91
CA ILE A 58 2.38 0.87 1.63
C ILE A 58 2.25 1.17 3.11
N ASN A 59 2.13 0.13 3.95
CA ASN A 59 2.03 0.23 5.39
C ASN A 59 0.90 1.16 5.87
N VAL A 60 -0.25 1.14 5.19
CA VAL A 60 -1.41 1.91 5.65
C VAL A 60 -1.83 1.36 7.02
N PRO A 61 -1.77 2.18 8.08
CA PRO A 61 -2.31 1.75 9.36
C PRO A 61 -3.81 1.50 9.16
N PRO A 62 -4.37 0.42 9.72
CA PRO A 62 -5.82 0.26 9.71
C PRO A 62 -6.43 1.53 10.30
N TYR A 63 -7.41 2.12 9.62
CA TYR A 63 -8.10 3.29 10.12
C TYR A 63 -8.73 2.93 11.47
N THR A 64 -8.07 3.35 12.55
CA THR A 64 -8.63 3.30 13.89
C THR A 64 -9.41 4.58 14.07
N PRO A 65 -10.75 4.58 13.98
CA PRO A 65 -11.49 5.76 14.36
C PRO A 65 -11.13 6.07 15.81
N ALA A 66 -10.74 7.31 16.10
CA ALA A 66 -10.50 7.72 17.47
C ALA A 66 -11.83 7.62 18.22
N ILE A 67 -11.94 6.64 19.11
CA ILE A 67 -13.09 6.49 20.00
C ILE A 67 -12.75 7.28 21.26
N LYS A 68 -13.48 8.37 21.49
CA LYS A 68 -13.43 9.11 22.75
C LYS A 68 -14.81 8.98 23.40
N ASP A 69 -14.85 8.44 24.61
CA ASP A 69 -16.09 8.28 25.40
C ASP A 69 -17.24 7.57 24.65
N GLY A 70 -16.93 6.49 23.93
CA GLY A 70 -17.94 5.68 23.22
C GLY A 70 -18.52 6.31 21.94
N LYS A 71 -17.96 7.42 21.45
CA LYS A 71 -18.36 8.05 20.17
C LYS A 71 -17.21 8.07 19.17
N LEU A 72 -17.52 7.74 17.92
CA LEU A 72 -16.63 7.87 16.76
C LEU A 72 -16.29 9.35 16.56
N THR A 73 -15.04 9.75 16.77
CA THR A 73 -14.60 11.10 16.38
C THR A 73 -14.21 11.09 14.91
N LYS A 74 -14.83 11.98 14.10
CA LYS A 74 -14.41 12.21 12.71
C LYS A 74 -12.98 12.78 12.73
N PRO A 75 -12.11 12.41 11.77
CA PRO A 75 -10.79 13.01 11.67
C PRO A 75 -10.96 14.50 11.37
N MET A 76 -10.49 15.37 12.25
CA MET A 76 -10.38 16.80 11.95
C MET A 76 -9.25 16.98 10.95
N PRO A 77 -9.46 17.66 9.80
CA PRO A 77 -8.37 18.03 8.92
C PRO A 77 -7.45 19.03 9.64
N PRO A 78 -6.12 18.96 9.41
CA PRO A 78 -5.19 19.89 10.02
C PRO A 78 -5.46 21.31 9.50
N TYR A 79 -5.67 22.25 10.42
CA TYR A 79 -5.60 23.69 10.15
C TYR A 79 -4.15 24.12 9.91
#